data_AF-A0A832PP59-F1
#
_entry.id   AF-A0A832PP59-F1
#
_cell.length_a   1.000
_cell.length_b   1.000
_cell.length_c   1.000
_cell.angle_alpha   90.00
_cell.angle_beta   90.00
_cell.angle_gamma   90.00
#
_symmetry.space_group_name_H-M   'P 1'
#
loop_
_entity.id
_entity.type
_entity.pdbx_description
1 polymer ?
#
loop_
_entity_poly.entity_id
_entity_poly.type
_entity_poly.pdbx_seq_one_letter_code
_entity_poly.pdbx_strand_id
1 'polypeptide(L)'
;RAHLSLEPVCRYCRQAGIINDGSLTAAGEAQPDRRRRFLVVDHIVPHRGDPALFWDGSNLQTLCPDHHDVVKQREEVRGFSNARGPDGWPLDPQHPANR
;
A
#
# COMPACT_ATOMS: atom_id res chain seq x y z
N ARG A 1 18.75 9.25 -3.50
CA ARG A 1 18.26 8.30 -4.54
C ARG A 1 16.77 8.14 -4.33
N ALA A 2 15.94 8.24 -5.37
CA ALA A 2 14.49 8.21 -5.24
C ALA A 2 13.99 6.80 -4.86
N HIS A 3 13.15 6.67 -3.83
CA HIS A 3 12.59 5.40 -3.31
C HIS A 3 12.07 4.47 -4.41
N LEU A 4 11.39 5.03 -5.42
CA LEU A 4 10.83 4.30 -6.56
C LEU A 4 11.87 3.54 -7.40
N SER A 5 13.15 3.91 -7.38
CA SER A 5 14.20 3.13 -8.05
C SER A 5 14.56 1.85 -7.30
N LEU A 6 14.32 1.80 -5.99
CA LEU A 6 14.54 0.61 -5.14
C LEU A 6 13.29 -0.27 -5.08
N GLU A 7 12.11 0.34 -5.09
CA GLU A 7 10.82 -0.35 -5.08
C GLU A 7 9.97 0.11 -6.28
N PRO A 8 10.24 -0.38 -7.50
CA PRO A 8 9.60 0.12 -8.73
C PRO A 8 8.20 -0.46 -8.99
N VAL A 9 7.59 -1.11 -8.01
CA VAL A 9 6.29 -1.77 -8.13
C VAL A 9 5.47 -1.59 -6.86
N CYS A 10 4.15 -1.63 -7.00
CA CYS A 10 3.25 -1.60 -5.86
C CYS A 10 3.48 -2.80 -4.92
N ARG A 11 3.76 -2.51 -3.65
CA ARG A 11 4.02 -3.51 -2.60
C ARG A 11 2.84 -4.46 -2.42
N TYR A 12 1.62 -3.94 -2.39
CA TYR A 12 0.41 -4.74 -2.16
C TYR A 12 0.05 -5.60 -3.38
N CYS A 13 0.17 -5.06 -4.60
CA CYS A 13 0.02 -5.86 -5.81
C CYS A 13 1.04 -7.01 -5.85
N ARG A 14 2.30 -6.75 -5.50
CA ARG A 14 3.34 -7.79 -5.47
C ARG A 14 3.01 -8.91 -4.48
N GLN A 15 2.46 -8.59 -3.31
CA GLN A 15 1.98 -9.58 -2.33
C GLN A 15 0.83 -10.42 -2.88
N ALA A 16 -0.02 -9.85 -3.73
CA ALA A 16 -1.08 -10.54 -4.45
C ALA A 16 -0.60 -11.27 -5.72
N GLY A 17 0.71 -11.29 -6.01
CA GLY A 17 1.27 -11.94 -7.20
C GLY A 17 1.18 -11.11 -8.49
N ILE A 18 0.86 -9.82 -8.40
CA ILE A 18 0.71 -8.91 -9.55
C ILE A 18 1.91 -7.96 -9.61
N ILE A 19 2.61 -7.94 -10.74
CA ILE A 19 3.63 -6.92 -11.03
C ILE A 19 2.94 -5.68 -11.57
N ASN A 20 2.76 -4.68 -10.71
CA ASN A 20 2.10 -3.42 -11.07
C ASN A 20 3.06 -2.25 -10.89
N ASP A 21 3.50 -1.66 -12.00
CA ASP A 21 4.35 -0.46 -12.09
C ASP A 21 3.56 0.86 -12.00
N GLY A 22 2.29 0.78 -11.58
CA GLY A 22 1.34 1.88 -11.54
C GLY A 22 0.36 1.87 -12.71
N SER A 23 0.66 1.16 -13.80
CA SER A 23 -0.20 1.13 -15.00
C SER A 23 -1.46 0.27 -14.88
N LEU A 24 -1.55 -0.56 -13.84
CA LEU A 24 -2.66 -1.49 -13.64
C LEU A 24 -3.57 -1.09 -12.46
N THR A 25 -4.82 -1.54 -12.49
CA THR A 25 -5.72 -1.55 -11.34
C THR A 25 -5.24 -2.55 -10.29
N ALA A 26 -5.83 -2.52 -9.09
CA ALA A 26 -5.55 -3.53 -8.06
C ALA A 26 -5.90 -4.98 -8.51
N ALA A 27 -6.78 -5.14 -9.49
CA ALA A 27 -7.15 -6.44 -10.07
C ALA A 27 -6.19 -6.91 -11.19
N GLY A 28 -5.20 -6.09 -11.59
CA GLY A 28 -4.25 -6.42 -12.64
C GLY A 28 -4.71 -6.06 -14.06
N GLU A 29 -5.83 -5.33 -14.19
CA GLU A 29 -6.32 -4.82 -15.48
C GLU A 29 -5.67 -3.47 -15.81
N ALA A 30 -5.65 -3.05 -17.07
CA ALA A 30 -5.13 -1.73 -17.43
C ALA A 30 -5.93 -0.61 -16.74
N GLN A 31 -5.24 0.33 -16.09
CA GLN A 31 -5.89 1.45 -15.40
C GLN A 31 -6.51 2.42 -16.43
N PRO A 32 -7.85 2.60 -16.45
CA PRO A 32 -8.51 3.46 -17.44
C PRO A 32 -8.26 4.95 -17.21
N ASP A 33 -8.07 5.37 -15.95
CA ASP A 33 -7.82 6.77 -15.64
C ASP A 33 -6.34 7.12 -15.82
N ARG A 34 -6.05 7.94 -16.82
CA ARG A 34 -4.70 8.42 -17.16
C ARG A 34 -4.04 9.23 -16.04
N ARG A 35 -4.81 9.75 -15.07
CA ARG A 35 -4.30 10.47 -13.89
C ARG A 35 -3.94 9.54 -12.74
N ARG A 36 -4.53 8.34 -12.68
CA ARG A 36 -4.35 7.34 -11.60
C ARG A 36 -3.52 6.14 -12.02
N ARG A 37 -2.62 6.31 -12.99
CA ARG A 37 -1.75 5.23 -13.52
C ARG A 37 -0.27 5.38 -13.18
N PHE A 38 0.03 5.97 -12.03
CA PHE A 38 1.39 6.22 -11.56
C PHE A 38 1.54 5.70 -10.14
N LEU A 39 2.73 5.20 -9.82
CA LEU A 39 3.08 4.83 -8.45
C LEU A 39 3.20 6.08 -7.58
N VAL A 40 2.88 5.90 -6.30
CA VAL A 40 3.12 6.90 -5.25
C VAL A 40 4.00 6.31 -4.16
N VAL A 41 4.70 7.19 -3.45
CA VAL A 41 5.46 6.84 -2.25
C VAL A 41 4.62 7.24 -1.05
N ASP A 42 4.38 6.28 -0.18
CA ASP A 42 3.51 6.37 0.98
C ASP A 42 4.30 6.05 2.26
N HIS A 43 3.86 6.61 3.39
CA HIS A 43 4.43 6.29 4.70
C HIS A 43 3.74 5.04 5.28
N ILE A 44 4.51 4.00 5.61
CA ILE A 44 4.01 2.75 6.23
C ILE A 44 3.28 3.09 7.53
N VAL A 45 3.96 3.80 8.43
CA VAL A 45 3.39 4.41 9.63
C VAL A 45 3.09 5.87 9.31
N PRO A 46 1.82 6.32 9.41
CA PRO A 46 1.47 7.69 9.12
C PRO A 46 2.20 8.63 10.09
N HIS A 47 2.93 9.59 9.54
CA HIS A 47 3.82 10.43 10.34
C HIS A 47 3.07 11.35 11.32
N ARG A 48 1.82 11.76 11.04
CA ARG A 48 0.98 12.60 11.93
C ARG A 48 1.68 13.83 12.49
N GLY A 49 2.56 14.43 11.70
CA GLY A 49 3.37 15.60 12.07
C GLY A 49 4.71 15.29 12.73
N ASP A 50 5.03 14.02 13.01
CA ASP A 50 6.35 13.59 13.49
C ASP A 50 7.40 13.68 12.35
N PRO A 51 8.41 14.57 12.47
CA PRO A 51 9.44 14.70 11.45
C PRO A 51 10.33 13.45 11.33
N ALA A 52 10.52 12.67 12.40
CA ALA A 52 11.33 11.47 12.36
C ALA A 52 10.70 10.43 11.43
N LEU A 53 9.39 10.19 11.58
CA LEU A 53 8.64 9.30 10.69
C LEU A 53 8.52 9.85 9.26
N PHE A 54 8.48 11.18 9.11
CA PHE A 54 8.36 11.81 7.79
C PHE A 54 9.62 11.60 6.94
N TRP A 55 10.80 11.76 7.54
CA TRP A 55 12.10 11.66 6.84
C TRP A 55 12.72 10.25 6.87
N ASP A 56 12.14 9.33 7.63
CA ASP A 56 12.61 7.95 7.69
C ASP A 56 12.35 7.22 6.37
N GLY A 57 13.43 6.99 5.60
CA GLY A 57 13.36 6.23 4.35
C GLY A 57 12.94 4.77 4.53
N SER A 58 13.11 4.19 5.72
CA SER A 58 12.62 2.84 6.01
C SER A 58 11.12 2.79 6.27
N ASN A 59 10.51 3.94 6.58
CA ASN A 59 9.08 4.12 6.72
C ASN A 59 8.38 4.36 5.38
N LEU A 60 9.07 4.26 4.24
CA LEU A 60 8.48 4.46 2.92
C LEU A 60 8.09 3.15 2.25
N GLN A 61 7.00 3.19 1.49
CA GLN A 61 6.53 2.10 0.63
C GLN A 61 5.99 2.62 -0.69
N THR A 62 6.05 1.78 -1.72
CA THR A 62 5.49 2.10 -3.03
C THR A 62 4.12 1.45 -3.21
N LEU A 63 3.12 2.23 -3.63
CA LEU A 63 1.75 1.75 -3.86
C LEU A 63 1.22 2.25 -5.22
N CYS A 64 0.33 1.47 -5.84
CA CYS A 64 -0.49 1.94 -6.94
C CYS A 64 -1.67 2.78 -6.40
N PRO A 65 -2.32 3.60 -7.23
CA PRO A 65 -3.36 4.51 -6.74
C PRO A 65 -4.57 3.80 -6.13
N ASP A 66 -4.94 2.61 -6.60
CA ASP A 66 -6.04 1.87 -5.98
C ASP A 66 -5.69 1.40 -4.55
N HIS A 67 -4.45 0.97 -4.32
CA HIS A 67 -4.02 0.57 -2.98
C HIS A 67 -3.76 1.77 -2.07
N HIS A 68 -3.17 2.85 -2.58
CA HIS A 68 -2.94 4.07 -1.80
C HIS A 68 -4.26 4.76 -1.44
N ASP A 69 -5.08 5.11 -2.42
CA ASP A 69 -6.26 5.96 -2.23
C ASP A 69 -7.40 5.23 -1.50
N VAL A 70 -7.45 3.90 -1.58
CA VAL A 70 -8.56 3.10 -1.03
C VAL A 70 -8.12 2.20 0.12
N VAL A 71 -7.13 1.34 -0.09
CA VAL A 71 -6.77 0.32 0.92
C VAL A 71 -6.02 0.97 2.07
N LYS A 72 -4.88 1.62 1.80
CA LYS A 72 -4.05 2.25 2.82
C LYS A 72 -4.80 3.31 3.61
N GLN A 73 -5.56 4.17 2.92
CA GLN A 73 -6.44 5.16 3.58
C GLN A 73 -7.40 4.50 4.59
N ARG A 74 -8.01 3.35 4.25
CA ARG A 74 -8.88 2.63 5.19
C ARG A 74 -8.11 2.02 6.35
N GLU A 75 -6.92 1.50 6.11
CA GLU A 75 -6.06 0.94 7.16
C GLU A 75 -5.63 2.00 8.16
N GLU A 76 -5.28 3.19 7.71
CA GLU A 76 -4.92 4.32 8.59
C GLU A 76 -6.07 4.78 9.47
N VAL A 77 -7.30 4.82 8.91
CA VAL A 77 -8.51 5.17 9.66
C VAL A 77 -8.86 4.09 10.69
N ARG A 78 -8.73 2.81 10.33
CA ARG A 78 -9.09 1.68 11.19
C ARG A 78 -8.01 1.34 12.22
N GLY A 79 -6.74 1.61 11.91
CA GLY A 79 -5.58 1.18 12.67
C GLY A 79 -5.20 -0.29 12.47
N PHE A 80 -5.76 -0.99 11.48
CA PHE A 80 -5.44 -2.38 11.16
C PHE A 80 -5.71 -2.71 9.68
N SER A 81 -5.01 -3.71 9.15
CA SER A 81 -5.17 -4.24 7.79
C SER A 81 -6.32 -5.25 7.68
N ASN A 82 -6.96 -5.29 6.50
CA ASN A 82 -7.92 -6.34 6.14
C ASN A 82 -7.30 -7.42 5.24
N ALA A 83 -5.97 -7.47 5.13
CA ALA A 83 -5.29 -8.55 4.44
C ALA A 83 -5.69 -9.90 5.05
N ARG A 84 -6.02 -10.87 4.20
CA ARG A 84 -6.48 -12.21 4.61
C ARG A 84 -5.48 -13.26 4.18
N GLY A 85 -5.32 -14.28 5.01
CA GLY A 85 -4.48 -15.44 4.75
C GLY A 85 -5.14 -16.42 3.77
N PRO A 86 -4.43 -17.48 3.37
CA PRO A 86 -4.96 -18.55 2.53
C PRO A 86 -6.18 -19.27 3.13
N ASP A 87 -6.33 -19.24 4.45
CA ASP A 87 -7.47 -19.77 5.20
C ASP A 87 -8.67 -18.81 5.25
N GLY A 88 -8.52 -17.61 4.69
CA GLY A 88 -9.54 -16.56 4.70
C GLY A 88 -9.60 -15.74 5.99
N TRP A 89 -8.80 -16.07 7.01
CA TRP A 89 -8.74 -15.30 8.26
C TRP A 89 -7.86 -14.04 8.11
N PRO A 90 -8.17 -12.93 8.82
CA PRO A 90 -7.34 -11.73 8.79
C PRO A 90 -5.93 -12.00 9.32
N LEU A 91 -4.92 -11.47 8.63
CA LEU A 91 -3.51 -11.65 9.01
C LEU A 91 -3.04 -10.68 10.09
N ASP A 92 -3.66 -9.51 10.19
CA ASP A 92 -3.25 -8.48 11.15
C ASP A 92 -3.68 -8.87 12.57
N PRO A 93 -2.75 -9.04 13.53
CA PRO A 93 -3.10 -9.34 14.92
C PRO A 93 -4.00 -8.29 15.59
N GLN A 94 -4.00 -7.05 15.10
CA GLN A 94 -4.82 -5.96 15.61
C GLN A 94 -6.26 -5.98 15.06
N HIS A 95 -6.53 -6.80 14.04
CA HIS A 95 -7.88 -6.93 13.48
C HIS A 95 -8.87 -7.42 14.57
N PRO A 96 -10.08 -6.84 14.72
CA PRO A 96 -11.03 -7.21 15.78
C PRO A 96 -11.39 -8.69 15.85
N ALA A 97 -11.33 -9.40 14.71
CA ALA A 97 -11.57 -10.84 14.64
C ALA A 97 -10.43 -11.70 15.24
N ASN A 98 -9.25 -11.12 15.49
CA ASN A 98 -8.08 -11.78 16.09
C ASN A 98 -7.87 -11.39 17.56
N ARG A 99 -8.84 -10.69 18.18
CA ARG A 99 -8.81 -10.28 19.58
C ARG A 99 -9.76 -11.11 20.43
#